data_AF-A0A5J4R4B3-F1
#
_entry.id   AF-A0A5J4R4B3-F1
#
_cell.length_a   1.000
_cell.length_b   1.000
_cell.length_c   1.000
_cell.angle_alpha   90.00
_cell.angle_beta   90.00
_cell.angle_gamma   90.00
#
_symmetry.space_group_name_H-M   'P 1'
#
loop_
_entity.id
_entity.type
_entity.pdbx_description
1 polymer ?
#
loop_
_entity_poly.entity_id
_entity_poly.type
_entity_poly.pdbx_seq_one_letter_code
_entity_poly.pdbx_strand_id
1 'polypeptide(L)'
;MYSTSDIPQADRLEKVVMVIDAVNEGNSSDTQIAEIIGFSDRQARYYRHAAEILGFIDNNHNNAIITDIGEKFAESIDNERTMLLRKSIVQNHFFSDVLNFFERNPNGVTEEEVVNHIISVSDREAHNTILRRIKTILSWLVSLEFIIESNEKYICNENVEIDFDESSNEESIYPANYAKEIDIKEDKFSVFELLRKIENKKIIMDPDFQRKLVWKKNQFIESILLNVPLPPFYFKKDIKGNYTIVDGLQRTSTLQEFLNNKFALQGLNALPDLQNSYFNDLNDDLRTRIEDKNLLIYVLQPSVPMIVVYDIFNRINTGGTKLERQEIRNCIFIGESTKLLRKLADTIIFKDAIDRGIPDTRMKD
;
A
#
# COMPACT_ATOMS: atom_id res chain seq x y z
N MET A 1 -18.32 4.34 26.78
CA MET A 1 -18.61 2.89 26.77
C MET A 1 -19.64 2.64 25.70
N TYR A 2 -19.49 1.57 24.93
CA TYR A 2 -20.42 1.22 23.86
C TYR A 2 -21.64 0.47 24.39
N SER A 3 -22.78 0.69 23.75
CA SER A 3 -24.08 0.15 24.13
C SER A 3 -24.55 -0.92 23.13
N THR A 4 -25.74 -1.47 23.34
CA THR A 4 -26.30 -2.48 22.40
C THR A 4 -26.61 -1.94 21.01
N SER A 5 -26.79 -0.62 20.85
CA SER A 5 -27.06 0.00 19.55
C SER A 5 -25.81 0.10 18.67
N ASP A 6 -24.61 0.09 19.26
CA ASP A 6 -23.35 0.21 18.51
C ASP A 6 -22.91 -1.13 17.89
N ILE A 7 -23.54 -2.24 18.30
CA ILE A 7 -23.12 -3.60 17.97
C ILE A 7 -24.02 -4.19 16.87
N PRO A 8 -23.55 -4.44 15.63
CA PRO A 8 -24.39 -4.93 14.56
C PRO A 8 -24.77 -6.41 14.73
N GLN A 9 -25.98 -6.78 14.29
CA GLN A 9 -26.46 -8.17 14.26
C GLN A 9 -26.48 -8.78 12.85
N ALA A 10 -26.39 -7.94 11.82
CA ALA A 10 -26.48 -8.36 10.42
C ALA A 10 -25.23 -9.11 9.99
N ASP A 11 -25.31 -10.43 9.91
CA ASP A 11 -24.21 -11.34 9.57
C ASP A 11 -23.73 -11.27 8.11
N ARG A 12 -24.51 -10.66 7.21
CA ARG A 12 -24.21 -10.59 5.77
C ARG A 12 -24.07 -9.16 5.27
N LEU A 13 -22.84 -8.73 5.00
CA LEU A 13 -22.58 -7.37 4.52
C LEU A 13 -23.26 -7.09 3.17
N GLU A 14 -23.33 -8.09 2.26
CA GLU A 14 -24.07 -8.02 1.00
C GLU A 14 -25.53 -7.58 1.19
N LYS A 15 -26.18 -8.05 2.27
CA LYS A 15 -27.57 -7.72 2.57
C LYS A 15 -27.69 -6.33 3.17
N VAL A 16 -26.68 -5.84 3.88
CA VAL A 16 -26.60 -4.44 4.32
C VAL A 16 -26.50 -3.51 3.11
N VAL A 17 -25.66 -3.87 2.11
CA VAL A 17 -25.56 -3.15 0.83
C VAL A 17 -26.91 -3.08 0.12
N MET A 18 -27.63 -4.20 0.03
CA MET A 18 -28.99 -4.21 -0.55
C MET A 18 -29.97 -3.29 0.18
N VAL A 19 -29.83 -3.09 1.49
CA VAL A 19 -30.68 -2.13 2.22
C VAL A 19 -30.36 -0.70 1.82
N ILE A 20 -29.08 -0.35 1.64
CA ILE A 20 -28.67 1.00 1.22
C ILE A 20 -29.26 1.30 -0.16
N ASP A 21 -29.12 0.37 -1.11
CA ASP A 21 -29.71 0.48 -2.45
C ASP A 21 -31.24 0.61 -2.38
N ALA A 22 -31.91 -0.23 -1.59
CA ALA A 22 -33.35 -0.20 -1.42
C ALA A 22 -33.87 1.16 -0.91
N VAL A 23 -33.19 1.73 0.09
CA VAL A 23 -33.56 3.03 0.67
C VAL A 23 -33.32 4.16 -0.32
N ASN A 24 -32.23 4.11 -1.11
CA ASN A 24 -31.97 5.06 -2.19
C ASN A 24 -33.07 5.01 -3.28
N GLU A 25 -33.63 3.83 -3.55
CA GLU A 25 -34.77 3.63 -4.45
C GLU A 25 -36.13 4.02 -3.84
N GLY A 26 -36.16 4.51 -2.60
CA GLY A 26 -37.36 5.00 -1.91
C GLY A 26 -38.09 3.96 -1.04
N ASN A 27 -37.49 2.80 -0.78
CA ASN A 27 -38.06 1.78 0.11
C ASN A 27 -37.62 2.03 1.56
N SER A 28 -38.44 2.77 2.32
CA SER A 28 -38.03 3.30 3.62
C SER A 28 -38.53 2.53 4.84
N SER A 29 -39.55 1.67 4.72
CA SER A 29 -40.09 0.91 5.85
C SER A 29 -39.49 -0.49 5.99
N ASP A 30 -39.47 -1.02 7.21
CA ASP A 30 -39.02 -2.39 7.52
C ASP A 30 -39.65 -3.45 6.60
N THR A 31 -40.94 -3.30 6.27
CA THR A 31 -41.68 -4.24 5.41
C THR A 31 -41.23 -4.16 3.96
N GLN A 32 -41.04 -2.95 3.42
CA GLN A 32 -40.53 -2.78 2.06
C GLN A 32 -39.09 -3.29 1.93
N ILE A 33 -38.25 -2.99 2.93
CA ILE A 33 -36.88 -3.47 2.99
C ILE A 33 -36.87 -5.01 3.08
N ALA A 34 -37.75 -5.61 3.89
CA ALA A 34 -37.88 -7.06 4.06
C ALA A 34 -38.20 -7.78 2.74
N GLU A 35 -39.11 -7.22 1.94
CA GLU A 35 -39.45 -7.75 0.61
C GLU A 35 -38.24 -7.78 -0.32
N ILE A 36 -37.43 -6.71 -0.35
CA ILE A 36 -36.26 -6.60 -1.23
C ILE A 36 -35.14 -7.55 -0.80
N ILE A 37 -34.81 -7.59 0.49
CA ILE A 37 -33.72 -8.44 0.96
C ILE A 37 -34.12 -9.92 1.09
N GLY A 38 -35.41 -10.24 0.97
CA GLY A 38 -35.95 -11.59 1.02
C GLY A 38 -35.97 -12.18 2.44
N PHE A 39 -36.27 -11.36 3.45
CA PHE A 39 -36.30 -11.77 4.85
C PHE A 39 -37.58 -11.35 5.55
N SER A 40 -37.74 -11.75 6.82
CA SER A 40 -38.83 -11.23 7.67
C SER A 40 -38.59 -9.78 8.09
N ASP A 41 -39.66 -9.04 8.42
CA ASP A 41 -39.60 -7.67 8.97
C ASP A 41 -38.64 -7.54 10.15
N ARG A 42 -38.58 -8.57 11.00
CA ARG A 42 -37.66 -8.61 12.14
C ARG A 42 -36.20 -8.67 11.72
N GLN A 43 -35.89 -9.42 10.67
CA GLN A 43 -34.53 -9.52 10.13
C GLN A 43 -34.17 -8.25 9.36
N ALA A 44 -35.11 -7.66 8.61
CA ALA A 44 -34.92 -6.39 7.93
C ALA A 44 -34.49 -5.27 8.88
N ARG A 45 -35.10 -5.21 10.07
CA ARG A 45 -34.65 -4.28 11.13
C ARG A 45 -33.18 -4.41 11.47
N TYR A 46 -32.62 -5.62 11.52
CA TYR A 46 -31.21 -5.81 11.86
C TYR A 46 -30.28 -5.35 10.74
N TYR A 47 -30.66 -5.53 9.47
CA TYR A 47 -29.88 -5.07 8.32
C TYR A 47 -30.01 -3.55 8.10
N ARG A 48 -31.19 -2.98 8.34
CA ARG A 48 -31.40 -1.52 8.38
C ARG A 48 -30.57 -0.88 9.49
N HIS A 49 -30.65 -1.41 10.72
CA HIS A 49 -29.83 -0.95 11.84
C HIS A 49 -28.32 -1.04 11.56
N ALA A 50 -27.88 -2.05 10.80
CA ALA A 50 -26.49 -2.16 10.37
C ALA A 50 -26.07 -1.06 9.39
N ALA A 51 -26.94 -0.69 8.44
CA ALA A 51 -26.71 0.45 7.56
C ALA A 51 -26.72 1.80 8.32
N GLU A 52 -27.54 1.90 9.39
CA GLU A 52 -27.54 3.04 10.32
C GLU A 52 -26.20 3.14 11.08
N ILE A 53 -25.69 2.04 11.64
CA ILE A 53 -24.39 2.01 12.33
C ILE A 53 -23.23 2.50 11.43
N LEU A 54 -23.29 2.15 10.14
CA LEU A 54 -22.28 2.54 9.16
C LEU A 54 -22.47 3.96 8.60
N GLY A 55 -23.53 4.65 9.00
CA GLY A 55 -23.81 6.05 8.62
C GLY A 55 -24.33 6.22 7.20
N PHE A 56 -24.76 5.16 6.52
CA PHE A 56 -25.30 5.27 5.15
C PHE A 56 -26.76 5.71 5.13
N ILE A 57 -27.52 5.39 6.18
CA ILE A 57 -28.92 5.78 6.32
C ILE A 57 -29.20 6.31 7.71
N ASP A 58 -30.17 7.21 7.81
CA ASP A 58 -30.81 7.60 9.06
C ASP A 58 -32.18 6.92 9.16
N ASN A 59 -32.72 6.75 10.36
CA ASN A 59 -34.06 6.20 10.53
C ASN A 59 -34.87 7.00 11.55
N ASN A 60 -36.08 7.37 11.15
CA ASN A 60 -37.03 8.08 12.01
C ASN A 60 -38.38 7.34 12.04
N HIS A 61 -38.72 6.68 13.16
CA HIS A 61 -39.98 5.95 13.34
C HIS A 61 -40.34 4.98 12.18
N ASN A 62 -39.41 4.07 11.82
CA ASN A 62 -39.59 3.10 10.73
C ASN A 62 -39.70 3.77 9.33
N ASN A 63 -38.98 4.87 9.16
CA ASN A 63 -38.80 5.54 7.89
C ASN A 63 -37.29 5.79 7.73
N ALA A 64 -36.62 4.89 7.01
CA ALA A 64 -35.23 5.00 6.63
C ALA A 64 -35.05 6.06 5.54
N ILE A 65 -34.03 6.89 5.68
CA ILE A 65 -33.71 8.01 4.79
C ILE A 65 -32.24 7.86 4.42
N ILE A 66 -31.94 7.95 3.12
CA ILE A 66 -30.56 7.88 2.62
C ILE A 66 -29.79 9.14 3.09
N THR A 67 -28.54 8.97 3.50
CA THR A 67 -27.63 10.09 3.80
C THR A 67 -26.82 10.46 2.55
N ASP A 68 -26.10 11.58 2.57
CA ASP A 68 -25.19 11.97 1.48
C ASP A 68 -24.14 10.88 1.17
N ILE A 69 -23.62 10.20 2.22
CA ILE A 69 -22.66 9.10 2.06
C ILE A 69 -23.35 7.86 1.48
N GLY A 70 -24.60 7.61 1.87
CA GLY A 70 -25.44 6.53 1.33
C GLY A 70 -25.81 6.72 -0.14
N GLU A 71 -26.14 7.95 -0.55
CA GLU A 71 -26.46 8.29 -1.94
C GLU A 71 -25.21 8.09 -2.81
N LYS A 72 -24.06 8.64 -2.37
CA LYS A 72 -22.77 8.41 -3.04
C LYS A 72 -22.48 6.91 -3.16
N PHE A 73 -22.67 6.14 -2.09
CA PHE A 73 -22.46 4.70 -2.09
C PHE A 73 -23.35 3.97 -3.11
N ALA A 74 -24.64 4.34 -3.19
CA ALA A 74 -25.57 3.71 -4.11
C ALA A 74 -25.23 3.99 -5.59
N GLU A 75 -24.68 5.17 -5.89
CA GLU A 75 -24.24 5.54 -7.25
C GLU A 75 -22.89 4.94 -7.66
N SER A 76 -22.10 4.46 -6.69
CA SER A 76 -20.76 3.90 -6.89
C SER A 76 -20.73 2.48 -7.45
N ILE A 77 -19.62 2.13 -8.11
CA ILE A 77 -19.29 0.75 -8.54
C ILE A 77 -18.71 -0.09 -7.39
N ASP A 78 -18.69 -1.43 -7.53
CA ASP A 78 -18.34 -2.39 -6.46
C ASP A 78 -17.02 -2.09 -5.71
N ASN A 79 -15.96 -1.70 -6.43
CA ASN A 79 -14.67 -1.38 -5.80
C ASN A 79 -14.76 -0.10 -4.94
N GLU A 80 -15.47 0.91 -5.43
CA GLU A 80 -15.68 2.17 -4.70
C GLU A 80 -16.61 1.96 -3.51
N ARG A 81 -17.66 1.15 -3.66
CA ARG A 81 -18.53 0.68 -2.57
C ARG A 81 -17.71 0.01 -1.46
N THR A 82 -16.81 -0.89 -1.82
CA THR A 82 -15.92 -1.57 -0.86
C THR A 82 -15.05 -0.56 -0.10
N MET A 83 -14.52 0.45 -0.79
CA MET A 83 -13.75 1.51 -0.14
C MET A 83 -14.61 2.35 0.82
N LEU A 84 -15.82 2.73 0.42
CA LEU A 84 -16.73 3.50 1.26
C LEU A 84 -17.13 2.70 2.52
N LEU A 85 -17.39 1.40 2.39
CA LEU A 85 -17.62 0.51 3.54
C LEU A 85 -16.43 0.47 4.49
N ARG A 86 -15.21 0.32 3.95
CA ARG A 86 -13.98 0.35 4.76
C ARG A 86 -13.83 1.68 5.50
N LYS A 87 -14.11 2.80 4.82
CA LYS A 87 -14.06 4.13 5.41
C LYS A 87 -15.08 4.27 6.54
N SER A 88 -16.33 3.86 6.33
CA SER A 88 -17.37 3.87 7.35
C SER A 88 -17.02 3.02 8.57
N ILE A 89 -16.40 1.84 8.37
CA ILE A 89 -15.94 0.99 9.48
C ILE A 89 -14.91 1.73 10.33
N VAL A 90 -13.92 2.40 9.73
CA VAL A 90 -12.88 3.03 10.57
C VAL A 90 -13.31 4.36 11.16
N GLN A 91 -14.17 5.11 10.48
CA GLN A 91 -14.75 6.34 11.04
C GLN A 91 -15.74 6.03 12.17
N ASN A 92 -16.32 4.82 12.20
CA ASN A 92 -17.16 4.39 13.30
C ASN A 92 -16.33 4.12 14.57
N HIS A 93 -16.65 4.82 15.66
CA HIS A 93 -15.91 4.74 16.92
C HIS A 93 -15.78 3.31 17.48
N PHE A 94 -16.87 2.53 17.48
CA PHE A 94 -16.87 1.16 17.99
C PHE A 94 -15.90 0.28 17.21
N PHE A 95 -15.97 0.33 15.88
CA PHE A 95 -15.10 -0.45 15.02
C PHE A 95 -13.64 0.03 15.03
N SER A 96 -13.41 1.34 15.12
CA SER A 96 -12.07 1.92 15.27
C SER A 96 -11.37 1.37 16.52
N ASP A 97 -12.05 1.31 17.66
CA ASP A 97 -11.50 0.73 18.88
C ASP A 97 -11.18 -0.76 18.74
N VAL A 98 -12.06 -1.52 18.08
CA VAL A 98 -11.83 -2.94 17.79
C VAL A 98 -10.61 -3.13 16.87
N LEU A 99 -10.46 -2.32 15.83
CA LEU A 99 -9.30 -2.35 14.92
C LEU A 99 -7.99 -2.01 15.66
N ASN A 100 -8.00 -0.97 16.49
CA ASN A 100 -6.86 -0.59 17.33
C ASN A 100 -6.41 -1.74 18.25
N PHE A 101 -7.34 -2.57 18.73
CA PHE A 101 -7.01 -3.76 19.51
C PHE A 101 -6.26 -4.80 18.67
N PHE A 102 -6.65 -5.04 17.41
CA PHE A 102 -5.91 -5.93 16.52
C PHE A 102 -4.51 -5.40 16.19
N GLU A 103 -4.37 -4.09 15.95
CA GLU A 103 -3.08 -3.46 15.64
C GLU A 103 -2.08 -3.58 16.79
N ARG A 104 -2.55 -3.46 18.04
CA ARG A 104 -1.71 -3.63 19.24
C ARG A 104 -1.28 -5.09 19.48
N ASN A 105 -1.87 -6.05 18.77
CA ASN A 105 -1.61 -7.48 18.94
C ASN A 105 -1.16 -8.13 17.61
N PRO A 106 0.05 -7.83 17.12
CA PRO A 106 0.51 -8.26 15.79
C PRO A 106 0.68 -9.78 15.64
N ASN A 107 0.79 -10.52 16.75
CA ASN A 107 0.89 -11.99 16.75
C ASN A 107 -0.47 -12.70 16.63
N GLY A 108 -1.55 -11.93 16.46
CA GLY A 108 -2.92 -12.42 16.35
C GLY A 108 -3.58 -12.69 17.69
N VAL A 109 -4.90 -12.51 17.70
CA VAL A 109 -5.78 -12.66 18.87
C VAL A 109 -6.87 -13.70 18.61
N THR A 110 -7.30 -14.38 19.66
CA THR A 110 -8.41 -15.33 19.65
C THR A 110 -9.77 -14.63 19.71
N GLU A 111 -10.84 -15.31 19.32
CA GLU A 111 -12.22 -14.79 19.46
C GLU A 111 -12.51 -14.36 20.92
N GLU A 112 -12.05 -15.15 21.90
CA GLU A 112 -12.23 -14.87 23.33
C GLU A 112 -11.53 -13.56 23.76
N GLU A 113 -10.32 -13.31 23.27
CA GLU A 113 -9.59 -12.07 23.55
C GLU A 113 -10.29 -10.85 22.95
N VAL A 114 -10.87 -10.98 21.75
CA VAL A 114 -11.67 -9.91 21.12
C VAL A 114 -12.95 -9.65 21.92
N VAL A 115 -13.66 -10.71 22.34
CA VAL A 115 -14.85 -10.58 23.21
C VAL A 115 -14.52 -9.85 24.49
N ASN A 116 -13.43 -10.24 25.17
CA ASN A 116 -13.00 -9.62 26.41
C ASN A 116 -12.65 -8.14 26.24
N HIS A 117 -11.97 -7.80 25.14
CA HIS A 117 -11.70 -6.41 24.80
C HIS A 117 -13.00 -5.61 24.61
N ILE A 118 -13.92 -6.08 23.76
CA ILE A 118 -15.19 -5.37 23.49
C ILE A 118 -16.02 -5.22 24.77
N ILE A 119 -16.08 -6.26 25.61
CA ILE A 119 -16.74 -6.21 26.93
C ILE A 119 -16.12 -5.12 27.81
N SER A 120 -14.79 -4.98 27.82
CA SER A 120 -14.10 -4.01 28.67
C SER A 120 -14.40 -2.54 28.31
N VAL A 121 -14.77 -2.28 27.05
CA VAL A 121 -15.11 -0.94 26.54
C VAL A 121 -16.63 -0.70 26.41
N SER A 122 -17.45 -1.66 26.83
CA SER A 122 -18.92 -1.63 26.67
C SER A 122 -19.68 -1.64 27.99
N ASP A 123 -20.92 -1.17 27.96
CA ASP A 123 -21.83 -1.20 29.09
C ASP A 123 -22.20 -2.63 29.47
N ARG A 124 -22.50 -2.86 30.76
CA ARG A 124 -22.90 -4.19 31.29
C ARG A 124 -24.09 -4.81 30.55
N GLU A 125 -25.02 -3.98 30.11
CA GLU A 125 -26.21 -4.40 29.36
C GLU A 125 -25.87 -4.96 27.97
N ALA A 126 -24.73 -4.57 27.40
CA ALA A 126 -24.28 -5.02 26.09
C ALA A 126 -23.62 -6.40 26.09
N HIS A 127 -23.19 -6.93 27.24
CA HIS A 127 -22.34 -8.13 27.33
C HIS A 127 -22.97 -9.37 26.66
N ASN A 128 -24.23 -9.68 26.97
CA ASN A 128 -24.95 -10.80 26.32
C ASN A 128 -25.20 -10.58 24.83
N THR A 129 -25.20 -9.32 24.39
CA THR A 129 -25.36 -8.95 22.98
C THR A 129 -24.05 -9.13 22.22
N ILE A 130 -22.92 -8.75 22.83
CA ILE A 130 -21.55 -8.97 22.29
C ILE A 130 -21.33 -10.45 22.04
N LEU A 131 -21.57 -11.31 23.04
CA LEU A 131 -21.39 -12.77 22.92
C LEU A 131 -22.16 -13.38 21.75
N ARG A 132 -23.37 -12.87 21.47
CA ARG A 132 -24.20 -13.37 20.37
C ARG A 132 -23.83 -12.81 19.00
N ARG A 133 -23.13 -11.67 18.95
CA ARG A 133 -22.87 -10.89 17.72
C ARG A 133 -21.39 -10.81 17.35
N ILE A 134 -20.49 -11.39 18.14
CA ILE A 134 -19.05 -11.36 17.86
C ILE A 134 -18.70 -11.90 16.46
N LYS A 135 -19.34 -13.00 16.06
CA LYS A 135 -19.13 -13.57 14.72
C LYS A 135 -19.53 -12.63 13.60
N THR A 136 -20.55 -11.79 13.82
CA THR A 136 -20.94 -10.75 12.86
C THR A 136 -19.83 -9.72 12.70
N ILE A 137 -19.28 -9.22 13.81
CA ILE A 137 -18.19 -8.23 13.81
C ILE A 137 -16.97 -8.81 13.10
N LEU A 138 -16.52 -10.00 13.52
CA LEU A 138 -15.36 -10.66 12.92
C LEU A 138 -15.59 -10.96 11.43
N SER A 139 -16.78 -11.43 11.06
CA SER A 139 -17.13 -11.66 9.65
C SER A 139 -17.04 -10.39 8.83
N TRP A 140 -17.49 -9.24 9.34
CA TRP A 140 -17.37 -7.98 8.62
C TRP A 140 -15.93 -7.57 8.41
N LEU A 141 -15.11 -7.67 9.47
CA LEU A 141 -13.70 -7.33 9.40
C LEU A 141 -12.93 -8.27 8.46
N VAL A 142 -13.26 -9.57 8.43
CA VAL A 142 -12.69 -10.52 7.47
C VAL A 142 -13.16 -10.23 6.04
N SER A 143 -14.46 -10.00 5.82
CA SER A 143 -15.02 -9.72 4.49
C SER A 143 -14.49 -8.43 3.89
N LEU A 144 -14.19 -7.43 4.73
CA LEU A 144 -13.54 -6.18 4.32
C LEU A 144 -12.02 -6.26 4.36
N GLU A 145 -11.49 -7.47 4.58
CA GLU A 145 -10.07 -7.82 4.63
C GLU A 145 -9.27 -7.14 5.74
N PHE A 146 -9.87 -6.43 6.70
CA PHE A 146 -9.14 -5.80 7.81
C PHE A 146 -8.36 -6.79 8.66
N ILE A 147 -8.88 -8.01 8.80
CA ILE A 147 -8.25 -9.09 9.53
C ILE A 147 -8.25 -10.38 8.71
N ILE A 148 -7.28 -11.24 8.96
CA ILE A 148 -7.14 -12.57 8.37
C ILE A 148 -7.25 -13.60 9.48
N GLU A 149 -8.09 -14.62 9.28
CA GLU A 149 -8.17 -15.77 10.18
C GLU A 149 -7.09 -16.80 9.82
N SER A 150 -6.28 -17.20 10.80
CA SER A 150 -5.21 -18.18 10.67
C SER A 150 -5.00 -18.91 12.00
N ASN A 151 -5.08 -20.25 11.98
CA ASN A 151 -4.87 -21.11 13.15
C ASN A 151 -5.67 -20.67 14.39
N GLU A 152 -6.99 -20.47 14.25
CA GLU A 152 -7.90 -20.03 15.33
C GLU A 152 -7.58 -18.64 15.93
N LYS A 153 -6.74 -17.87 15.24
CA LYS A 153 -6.42 -16.49 15.56
C LYS A 153 -6.77 -15.56 14.41
N TYR A 154 -7.05 -14.33 14.75
CA TYR A 154 -7.29 -13.22 13.83
C TYR A 154 -6.09 -12.28 13.88
N ILE A 155 -5.51 -12.00 12.73
CA ILE A 155 -4.32 -11.16 12.57
C ILE A 155 -4.71 -9.94 11.74
N CYS A 156 -4.23 -8.75 12.12
CA CYS A 156 -4.41 -7.55 11.33
C CYS A 156 -3.82 -7.73 9.92
N ASN A 157 -4.58 -7.38 8.89
CA ASN A 157 -4.09 -7.43 7.52
C ASN A 157 -3.38 -6.14 7.15
N GLU A 158 -2.05 -6.14 7.24
CA GLU A 158 -1.21 -4.99 6.85
C GLU A 158 -1.37 -4.58 5.37
N ASN A 159 -2.03 -5.39 4.54
CA ASN A 159 -2.26 -5.07 3.13
C ASN A 159 -3.52 -4.22 2.88
N VAL A 160 -4.40 -4.05 3.88
CA VAL A 160 -5.55 -3.15 3.75
C VAL A 160 -5.12 -1.72 4.07
N GLU A 161 -5.03 -0.90 3.04
CA GLU A 161 -4.93 0.55 3.20
C GLU A 161 -6.33 1.14 3.36
N ILE A 162 -6.58 1.85 4.46
CA ILE A 162 -7.62 2.87 4.49
C ILE A 162 -6.89 4.20 4.36
N ASP A 163 -7.02 4.86 3.20
CA ASP A 163 -6.48 6.19 2.99
C ASP A 163 -7.32 7.18 3.83
N PHE A 164 -6.75 7.69 4.94
CA PHE A 164 -7.43 8.63 5.86
C PHE A 164 -7.23 10.10 5.49
N ASP A 165 -6.80 10.43 4.27
CA ASP A 165 -6.72 11.83 3.89
C ASP A 165 -8.10 12.35 3.45
N GLU A 166 -8.78 13.02 4.38
CA GLU A 166 -10.04 13.73 4.20
C GLU A 166 -9.94 14.98 3.29
N SER A 167 -8.86 15.10 2.51
CA SER A 167 -8.63 16.23 1.59
C SER A 167 -8.32 15.81 0.16
N SER A 168 -9.06 14.86 -0.41
CA SER A 168 -9.26 14.77 -1.86
C SER A 168 -10.35 13.76 -2.20
N ASN A 169 -11.35 14.18 -2.98
CA ASN A 169 -12.23 13.30 -3.73
C ASN A 169 -11.41 12.51 -4.78
N GLU A 170 -10.71 11.45 -4.39
CA GLU A 170 -10.24 10.44 -5.36
C GLU A 170 -10.46 9.03 -4.79
N GLU A 171 -11.03 8.17 -5.63
CA GLU A 171 -11.27 6.73 -5.44
C GLU A 171 -10.02 6.01 -4.91
N SER A 172 -10.18 4.81 -4.34
CA SER A 172 -9.04 3.91 -4.04
C SER A 172 -8.24 3.74 -5.32
N ILE A 173 -7.07 4.38 -5.37
CA ILE A 173 -6.39 4.68 -6.62
C ILE A 173 -5.66 3.42 -7.17
N TYR A 174 -5.76 2.25 -6.51
CA TYR A 174 -5.22 0.98 -6.99
C TYR A 174 -6.28 -0.08 -7.27
N PRO A 175 -6.14 -0.84 -8.38
CA PRO A 175 -5.19 -0.62 -9.48
C PRO A 175 -5.52 0.68 -10.23
N ALA A 176 -4.49 1.41 -10.67
CA ALA A 176 -4.68 2.67 -11.38
C ALA A 176 -5.60 2.45 -12.58
N ASN A 177 -6.62 3.30 -12.73
CA ASN A 177 -7.47 3.27 -13.92
C ASN A 177 -6.66 3.73 -15.14
N TYR A 178 -6.20 2.77 -15.95
CA TYR A 178 -5.44 2.99 -17.18
C TYR A 178 -6.31 3.50 -18.35
N ALA A 179 -7.37 4.26 -18.08
CA ALA A 179 -8.27 4.80 -19.10
C ALA A 179 -7.56 5.70 -20.13
N LYS A 180 -6.33 6.15 -19.84
CA LYS A 180 -5.44 6.86 -20.76
C LYS A 180 -4.11 6.14 -20.90
N GLU A 181 -3.54 6.21 -22.10
CA GLU A 181 -2.18 5.73 -22.39
C GLU A 181 -1.17 6.43 -21.47
N ILE A 182 -0.25 5.64 -20.91
CA ILE A 182 0.75 6.15 -19.96
C ILE A 182 1.87 6.82 -20.75
N ASP A 183 2.18 8.07 -20.41
CA ASP A 183 3.27 8.83 -21.03
C ASP A 183 4.64 8.35 -20.54
N ILE A 184 5.10 7.23 -21.11
CA ILE A 184 6.44 6.67 -20.90
C ILE A 184 7.22 6.83 -22.21
N LYS A 185 8.43 7.38 -22.11
CA LYS A 185 9.31 7.55 -23.27
C LYS A 185 10.51 6.61 -23.18
N GLU A 186 10.88 6.05 -24.30
CA GLU A 186 12.14 5.32 -24.44
C GLU A 186 13.29 6.31 -24.61
N ASP A 187 14.36 6.09 -23.87
CA ASP A 187 15.61 6.84 -23.92
C ASP A 187 16.80 5.87 -23.81
N LYS A 188 17.99 6.33 -24.17
CA LYS A 188 19.22 5.53 -24.10
C LYS A 188 20.36 6.39 -23.59
N PHE A 189 20.96 6.00 -22.48
CA PHE A 189 22.21 6.59 -22.00
C PHE A 189 23.34 5.58 -22.12
N SER A 190 24.52 6.02 -22.55
CA SER A 190 25.72 5.25 -22.30
C SER A 190 26.02 5.22 -20.79
N VAL A 191 26.79 4.24 -20.33
CA VAL A 191 27.26 4.23 -18.92
C VAL A 191 27.98 5.53 -18.58
N PHE A 192 28.81 6.04 -19.49
CA PHE A 192 29.50 7.32 -19.31
C PHE A 192 28.52 8.49 -19.15
N GLU A 193 27.50 8.59 -20.01
CA GLU A 193 26.49 9.64 -19.91
C GLU A 193 25.67 9.54 -18.60
N LEU A 194 25.29 8.32 -18.21
CA LEU A 194 24.58 8.06 -16.97
C LEU A 194 25.36 8.61 -15.76
N LEU A 195 26.64 8.24 -15.63
CA LEU A 195 27.49 8.70 -14.53
C LEU A 195 27.71 10.22 -14.56
N ARG A 196 27.93 10.80 -15.74
CA ARG A 196 28.07 12.25 -15.89
C ARG A 196 26.81 13.00 -15.45
N LYS A 197 25.61 12.49 -15.75
CA LYS A 197 24.35 13.11 -15.28
C LYS A 197 24.19 12.97 -13.76
N ILE A 198 24.66 11.88 -13.16
CA ILE A 198 24.66 11.70 -11.69
C ILE A 198 25.58 12.71 -11.02
N GLU A 199 26.82 12.86 -11.51
CA GLU A 199 27.79 13.84 -10.98
C GLU A 199 27.26 15.27 -11.03
N ASN A 200 26.57 15.62 -12.11
CA ASN A 200 25.92 16.93 -12.28
C ASN A 200 24.60 17.08 -11.52
N LYS A 201 24.23 16.11 -10.66
CA LYS A 201 22.97 16.09 -9.89
C LYS A 201 21.72 16.19 -10.76
N LYS A 202 21.81 15.78 -12.04
CA LYS A 202 20.67 15.67 -12.96
C LYS A 202 19.93 14.35 -12.78
N ILE A 203 20.62 13.32 -12.31
CA ILE A 203 20.02 12.08 -11.82
C ILE A 203 20.20 12.05 -10.32
N ILE A 204 19.09 11.99 -9.60
CA ILE A 204 19.06 11.89 -8.15
C ILE A 204 19.06 10.40 -7.80
N MET A 205 20.13 9.98 -7.15
CA MET A 205 20.21 8.69 -6.48
C MET A 205 19.91 8.94 -5.01
N ASP A 206 18.81 8.38 -4.51
CA ASP A 206 18.53 8.39 -3.08
C ASP A 206 18.92 7.02 -2.49
N PRO A 207 20.02 6.93 -1.74
CA PRO A 207 20.56 5.67 -1.24
C PRO A 207 19.74 5.07 -0.10
N ASP A 208 18.83 5.82 0.52
CA ASP A 208 18.12 5.36 1.71
C ASP A 208 16.98 4.37 1.41
N PHE A 209 16.63 4.19 0.13
CA PHE A 209 15.68 3.16 -0.35
C PHE A 209 16.31 1.79 -0.55
N GLN A 210 17.57 1.64 -0.15
CA GLN A 210 18.31 0.43 -0.40
C GLN A 210 17.90 -0.68 0.56
N ARG A 211 17.35 -1.75 -0.01
CA ARG A 211 17.24 -3.04 0.70
C ARG A 211 18.63 -3.56 1.07
N LYS A 212 18.78 -4.09 2.28
CA LYS A 212 19.89 -5.00 2.65
C LYS A 212 19.70 -6.34 1.92
N LEU A 213 19.96 -6.37 0.62
CA LEU A 213 19.85 -7.58 -0.21
C LEU A 213 21.21 -7.93 -0.82
N VAL A 214 21.47 -9.23 -0.91
CA VAL A 214 22.67 -9.81 -1.51
C VAL A 214 22.57 -9.66 -3.05
N TRP A 215 23.08 -8.55 -3.57
CA TRP A 215 23.11 -8.25 -5.01
C TRP A 215 24.38 -8.80 -5.68
N LYS A 216 24.23 -9.46 -6.83
CA LYS A 216 25.31 -10.09 -7.61
C LYS A 216 26.07 -9.07 -8.47
N LYS A 217 26.79 -8.15 -7.81
CA LYS A 217 27.55 -7.04 -8.44
C LYS A 217 28.49 -7.51 -9.56
N ASN A 218 29.26 -8.57 -9.32
CA ASN A 218 30.26 -9.07 -10.26
C ASN A 218 29.65 -9.64 -11.54
N GLN A 219 28.59 -10.45 -11.44
CA GLN A 219 27.91 -11.04 -12.60
C GLN A 219 27.25 -9.98 -13.50
N PHE A 220 26.84 -8.85 -12.91
CA PHE A 220 26.32 -7.72 -13.65
C PHE A 220 27.42 -7.04 -14.49
N ILE A 221 28.60 -6.79 -13.93
CA ILE A 221 29.73 -6.26 -14.70
C ILE A 221 30.19 -7.25 -15.78
N GLU A 222 30.23 -8.55 -15.46
CA GLU A 222 30.53 -9.61 -16.42
C GLU A 222 29.58 -9.57 -17.63
N SER A 223 28.29 -9.37 -17.39
CA SER A 223 27.27 -9.26 -18.43
C SER A 223 27.47 -8.03 -19.33
N ILE A 224 27.96 -6.91 -18.79
CA ILE A 224 28.32 -5.71 -19.56
C ILE A 224 29.50 -6.00 -20.47
N LEU A 225 30.57 -6.60 -19.92
CA LEU A 225 31.80 -6.93 -20.65
C LEU A 225 31.55 -7.93 -21.79
N LEU A 226 30.62 -8.87 -21.58
CA LEU A 226 30.14 -9.83 -22.58
C LEU A 226 29.13 -9.23 -23.57
N ASN A 227 28.75 -7.97 -23.41
CA ASN A 227 27.72 -7.29 -24.18
C ASN A 227 26.35 -7.99 -24.18
N VAL A 228 26.02 -8.68 -23.09
CA VAL A 228 24.70 -9.33 -22.89
C VAL A 228 23.61 -8.26 -22.76
N PRO A 229 22.38 -8.48 -23.29
CA PRO A 229 21.25 -7.61 -23.05
C PRO A 229 20.96 -7.47 -21.55
N LEU A 230 20.82 -6.24 -21.08
CA LEU A 230 20.49 -5.95 -19.69
C LEU A 230 18.99 -5.66 -19.57
N PRO A 231 18.37 -5.95 -18.42
CA PRO A 231 17.04 -5.42 -18.12
C PRO A 231 17.03 -3.89 -18.26
N PRO A 232 15.90 -3.29 -18.67
CA PRO A 232 15.81 -1.84 -18.76
C PRO A 232 15.94 -1.18 -17.38
N PHE A 233 16.22 0.13 -17.40
CA PHE A 233 16.15 1.01 -16.25
C PHE A 233 14.86 1.83 -16.33
N TYR A 234 14.31 2.23 -15.20
CA TYR A 234 13.10 3.05 -15.15
C TYR A 234 13.37 4.31 -14.36
N PHE A 235 13.21 5.47 -14.99
CA PHE A 235 13.42 6.78 -14.37
C PHE A 235 12.13 7.58 -14.38
N LYS A 236 11.88 8.35 -13.33
CA LYS A 236 10.85 9.40 -13.31
C LYS A 236 11.50 10.74 -13.61
N LYS A 237 10.91 11.52 -14.52
CA LYS A 237 11.34 12.89 -14.81
C LYS A 237 10.49 13.89 -14.04
N ASP A 238 11.12 14.89 -13.42
CA ASP A 238 10.42 16.01 -12.78
C ASP A 238 10.15 17.16 -13.78
N ILE A 239 9.34 18.13 -13.36
CA ILE A 239 9.02 19.33 -14.17
C ILE A 239 10.25 20.21 -14.49
N LYS A 240 11.35 20.07 -13.72
CA LYS A 240 12.62 20.78 -13.91
C LYS A 240 13.56 20.01 -14.84
N GLY A 241 13.15 18.83 -15.30
CA GLY A 241 13.91 17.95 -16.17
C GLY A 241 14.97 17.10 -15.49
N ASN A 242 14.98 17.02 -14.15
CA ASN A 242 15.82 16.07 -13.43
C ASN A 242 15.17 14.70 -13.41
N TYR A 243 16.00 13.68 -13.22
CA TYR A 243 15.59 12.28 -13.21
C TYR A 243 15.74 11.71 -11.80
N THR A 244 14.79 10.88 -11.39
CA THR A 244 14.87 10.04 -10.20
C THR A 244 14.86 8.58 -10.64
N ILE A 245 15.79 7.78 -10.13
CA ILE A 245 15.86 6.36 -10.46
C ILE A 245 14.72 5.64 -9.74
N VAL A 246 13.79 5.06 -10.51
CA VAL A 246 12.67 4.26 -9.99
C VAL A 246 13.08 2.79 -9.90
N ASP A 247 13.71 2.26 -10.95
CA ASP A 247 14.34 0.93 -10.94
C ASP A 247 15.74 0.95 -11.58
N GLY A 248 16.62 0.10 -11.06
CA GLY A 248 18.02 -0.01 -11.49
C GLY A 248 19.03 0.69 -10.58
N LEU A 249 18.62 1.19 -9.41
CA LEU A 249 19.52 1.87 -8.45
C LEU A 249 20.76 1.04 -8.12
N GLN A 250 20.61 -0.25 -7.77
CA GLN A 250 21.74 -1.13 -7.45
C GLN A 250 22.68 -1.34 -8.65
N ARG A 251 22.14 -1.43 -9.87
CA ARG A 251 22.92 -1.55 -11.11
C ARG A 251 23.73 -0.27 -11.37
N THR A 252 23.08 0.89 -11.21
CA THR A 252 23.73 2.20 -11.31
C THR A 252 24.82 2.40 -10.26
N SER A 253 24.56 2.05 -8.99
CA SER A 253 25.56 2.12 -7.92
C SER A 253 26.72 1.15 -8.19
N THR A 254 26.45 -0.05 -8.71
CA THR A 254 27.50 -1.02 -9.07
C THR A 254 28.40 -0.47 -10.17
N LEU A 255 27.84 0.15 -11.21
CA LEU A 255 28.61 0.84 -12.26
C LEU A 255 29.48 1.94 -11.63
N GLN A 256 28.87 2.81 -10.84
CA GLN A 256 29.59 3.92 -10.21
C GLN A 256 30.73 3.43 -9.32
N GLU A 257 30.50 2.44 -8.47
CA GLU A 257 31.53 1.86 -7.60
C GLU A 257 32.66 1.20 -8.40
N PHE A 258 32.33 0.42 -9.43
CA PHE A 258 33.33 -0.29 -10.23
C PHE A 258 34.20 0.69 -11.01
N LEU A 259 33.60 1.66 -11.72
CA LEU A 259 34.34 2.67 -12.50
C LEU A 259 35.19 3.58 -11.60
N ASN A 260 34.78 3.78 -10.34
CA ASN A 260 35.59 4.47 -9.33
C ASN A 260 36.58 3.54 -8.59
N ASN A 261 36.86 2.36 -9.14
CA ASN A 261 37.86 1.42 -8.67
C ASN A 261 37.63 0.94 -7.21
N LYS A 262 36.37 0.87 -6.76
CA LYS A 262 36.01 0.56 -5.35
C LYS A 262 36.03 -0.93 -5.01
N PHE A 263 35.88 -1.81 -6.00
CA PHE A 263 35.95 -3.26 -5.81
C PHE A 263 36.55 -3.94 -7.04
N ALA A 264 37.11 -5.13 -6.81
CA ALA A 264 37.65 -5.98 -7.87
C ALA A 264 36.64 -7.04 -8.29
N LEU A 265 36.73 -7.49 -9.54
CA LEU A 265 35.85 -8.54 -10.06
C LEU A 265 36.11 -9.89 -9.37
N GLN A 266 35.04 -10.57 -8.93
CA GLN A 266 35.13 -11.86 -8.25
C GLN A 266 34.00 -12.81 -8.64
N GLY A 267 34.32 -14.10 -8.73
CA GLY A 267 33.33 -15.15 -8.97
C GLY A 267 32.75 -15.08 -10.39
N LEU A 268 33.62 -14.73 -11.35
CA LEU A 268 33.33 -14.70 -12.77
C LEU A 268 33.32 -16.14 -13.32
N ASN A 269 32.33 -16.47 -14.14
CA ASN A 269 32.20 -17.81 -14.73
C ASN A 269 32.66 -17.81 -16.20
N ALA A 270 32.33 -16.76 -16.94
CA ALA A 270 32.57 -16.64 -18.37
C ALA A 270 33.87 -15.87 -18.68
N LEU A 271 34.31 -14.99 -17.78
CA LEU A 271 35.55 -14.20 -17.92
C LEU A 271 36.52 -14.45 -16.74
N PRO A 272 36.97 -15.71 -16.50
CA PRO A 272 37.83 -16.03 -15.36
C PRO A 272 39.17 -15.28 -15.35
N ASP A 273 39.68 -14.89 -16.52
CA ASP A 273 40.95 -14.17 -16.66
C ASP A 273 40.90 -12.74 -16.10
N LEU A 274 39.70 -12.20 -15.88
CA LEU A 274 39.50 -10.86 -15.29
C LEU A 274 39.27 -10.92 -13.77
N GLN A 275 39.43 -12.09 -13.15
CA GLN A 275 39.30 -12.26 -11.70
C GLN A 275 40.33 -11.37 -10.97
N ASN A 276 39.88 -10.70 -9.91
CA ASN A 276 40.61 -9.73 -9.11
C ASN A 276 41.05 -8.46 -9.84
N SER A 277 40.63 -8.25 -11.09
CA SER A 277 40.86 -6.98 -11.79
C SER A 277 39.91 -5.89 -11.28
N TYR A 278 40.45 -4.71 -10.99
CA TYR A 278 39.68 -3.49 -10.86
C TYR A 278 39.49 -2.84 -12.23
N PHE A 279 38.65 -1.80 -12.32
CA PHE A 279 38.42 -1.08 -13.57
C PHE A 279 39.71 -0.53 -14.19
N ASN A 280 40.64 -0.01 -13.38
CA ASN A 280 41.90 0.53 -13.88
C ASN A 280 42.88 -0.55 -14.39
N ASP A 281 42.68 -1.81 -13.99
CA ASP A 281 43.49 -2.95 -14.43
C ASP A 281 43.03 -3.49 -15.80
N LEU A 282 41.84 -3.08 -16.25
CA LEU A 282 41.32 -3.47 -17.56
C LEU A 282 42.06 -2.73 -18.68
N ASN A 283 42.24 -3.41 -19.82
CA ASN A 283 42.75 -2.77 -21.03
C ASN A 283 41.78 -1.73 -21.59
N ASP A 284 42.26 -0.87 -22.48
CA ASP A 284 41.48 0.23 -23.05
C ASP A 284 40.19 -0.26 -23.72
N ASP A 285 40.26 -1.34 -24.50
CA ASP A 285 39.11 -1.89 -25.22
C ASP A 285 37.97 -2.32 -24.27
N LEU A 286 38.30 -2.94 -23.13
CA LEU A 286 37.32 -3.37 -22.14
C LEU A 286 36.75 -2.18 -21.35
N ARG A 287 37.58 -1.17 -21.04
CA ARG A 287 37.10 0.07 -20.39
C ARG A 287 36.11 0.80 -21.28
N THR A 288 36.49 1.05 -22.54
CA THR A 288 35.61 1.69 -23.53
C THR A 288 34.33 0.90 -23.74
N ARG A 289 34.39 -0.44 -23.77
CA ARG A 289 33.20 -1.28 -23.87
C ARG A 289 32.21 -1.08 -22.72
N ILE A 290 32.71 -0.92 -21.49
CA ILE A 290 31.84 -0.64 -20.35
C ILE A 290 31.24 0.76 -20.48
N GLU A 291 32.07 1.78 -20.74
CA GLU A 291 31.67 3.19 -20.80
C GLU A 291 30.63 3.46 -21.92
N ASP A 292 30.81 2.83 -23.08
CA ASP A 292 29.94 2.98 -24.26
C ASP A 292 28.72 2.07 -24.26
N LYS A 293 28.59 1.17 -23.27
CA LYS A 293 27.42 0.31 -23.16
C LYS A 293 26.15 1.17 -23.05
N ASN A 294 25.30 1.10 -24.06
CA ASN A 294 24.00 1.76 -24.05
C ASN A 294 23.02 1.00 -23.15
N LEU A 295 22.45 1.74 -22.20
CA LEU A 295 21.42 1.28 -21.28
C LEU A 295 20.06 1.75 -21.80
N LEU A 296 19.11 0.82 -21.93
CA LEU A 296 17.72 1.16 -22.26
C LEU A 296 17.03 1.74 -21.03
N ILE A 297 16.42 2.91 -21.18
CA ILE A 297 15.77 3.64 -20.09
C ILE A 297 14.34 3.95 -20.49
N TYR A 298 13.39 3.56 -19.65
CA TYR A 298 12.00 4.02 -19.73
C TYR A 298 11.82 5.22 -18.80
N VAL A 299 11.48 6.36 -19.38
CA VAL A 299 11.33 7.63 -18.67
C VAL A 299 9.84 7.95 -18.51
N LEU A 300 9.33 7.82 -17.29
CA LEU A 300 8.01 8.27 -16.90
C LEU A 300 8.00 9.81 -16.89
N GLN A 301 7.15 10.41 -17.74
CA GLN A 301 7.07 11.86 -17.85
C GLN A 301 6.38 12.51 -16.63
N PRO A 302 6.56 13.81 -16.39
CA PRO A 302 5.94 14.50 -15.25
C PRO A 302 4.41 14.46 -15.24
N SER A 303 3.79 14.23 -16.40
CA SER A 303 2.35 14.06 -16.62
C SER A 303 1.80 12.76 -16.03
N VAL A 304 2.66 11.75 -15.81
CA VAL A 304 2.23 10.45 -15.31
C VAL A 304 1.82 10.58 -13.85
N PRO A 305 0.54 10.30 -13.52
CA PRO A 305 0.08 10.35 -12.14
C PRO A 305 0.92 9.44 -11.26
N MET A 306 1.18 9.91 -10.04
CA MET A 306 2.00 9.20 -9.07
C MET A 306 1.59 7.74 -8.93
N ILE A 307 0.29 7.50 -8.82
CA ILE A 307 -0.29 6.16 -8.70
C ILE A 307 0.14 5.17 -9.79
N VAL A 308 0.23 5.64 -11.02
CA VAL A 308 0.63 4.83 -12.17
C VAL A 308 2.11 4.48 -12.06
N VAL A 309 2.94 5.40 -11.56
CA VAL A 309 4.36 5.14 -11.26
C VAL A 309 4.50 3.98 -10.26
N TYR A 310 3.68 3.97 -9.21
CA TYR A 310 3.67 2.89 -8.23
C TYR A 310 3.20 1.56 -8.82
N ASP A 311 2.11 1.54 -9.60
CA ASP A 311 1.61 0.27 -10.18
C ASP A 311 2.62 -0.31 -11.19
N ILE A 312 3.25 0.54 -12.01
CA ILE A 312 4.36 0.13 -12.89
C ILE A 312 5.49 -0.47 -12.06
N PHE A 313 5.88 0.19 -10.97
CA PHE A 313 6.94 -0.32 -10.10
C PHE A 313 6.59 -1.69 -9.51
N ASN A 314 5.38 -1.89 -9.02
CA ASN A 314 4.90 -3.17 -8.49
C ASN A 314 4.86 -4.27 -9.56
N ARG A 315 4.49 -3.93 -10.80
CA ARG A 315 4.48 -4.85 -11.96
C ARG A 315 5.87 -5.26 -12.42
N ILE A 316 6.85 -4.37 -12.35
CA ILE A 316 8.25 -4.70 -12.71
C ILE A 316 8.85 -5.60 -11.63
N ASN A 317 8.52 -5.37 -10.37
CA ASN A 317 9.11 -6.08 -9.23
C ASN A 317 8.31 -7.32 -8.79
N THR A 318 7.27 -7.72 -9.52
CA THR A 318 6.39 -8.84 -9.11
C THR A 318 7.08 -10.21 -9.17
N GLY A 319 8.24 -10.32 -9.85
CA GLY A 319 9.11 -11.49 -9.82
C GLY A 319 10.20 -11.46 -8.73
N GLY A 320 10.29 -10.37 -7.95
CA GLY A 320 11.19 -10.21 -6.81
C GLY A 320 10.42 -10.01 -5.50
N THR A 321 11.12 -9.64 -4.42
CA THR A 321 10.43 -9.21 -3.20
C THR A 321 9.59 -7.96 -3.49
N LYS A 322 8.31 -7.94 -3.13
CA LYS A 322 7.42 -6.77 -3.26
C LYS A 322 7.90 -5.63 -2.35
N LEU A 323 7.92 -4.38 -2.84
CA LEU A 323 8.11 -3.23 -1.94
C LEU A 323 6.79 -2.95 -1.22
N GLU A 324 6.88 -2.50 0.03
CA GLU A 324 5.74 -1.91 0.73
C GLU A 324 5.44 -0.53 0.14
N ARG A 325 4.19 -0.10 0.23
CA ARG A 325 3.77 1.22 -0.27
C ARG A 325 4.55 2.37 0.37
N GLN A 326 4.96 2.24 1.63
CA GLN A 326 5.83 3.20 2.31
C GLN A 326 7.23 3.31 1.70
N GLU A 327 7.83 2.17 1.31
CA GLU A 327 9.12 2.17 0.63
C GLU A 327 9.01 2.87 -0.74
N ILE A 328 7.91 2.63 -1.46
CA ILE A 328 7.69 3.29 -2.76
C ILE A 328 7.37 4.80 -2.56
N ARG A 329 6.61 5.17 -1.52
CA ARG A 329 6.30 6.57 -1.20
C ARG A 329 7.58 7.33 -0.96
N ASN A 330 8.48 6.78 -0.15
CA ASN A 330 9.75 7.43 0.07
C ASN A 330 10.60 7.50 -1.22
N CYS A 331 10.64 6.43 -2.05
CA CYS A 331 11.33 6.43 -3.35
C CYS A 331 10.92 7.58 -4.27
N ILE A 332 9.63 7.93 -4.29
CA ILE A 332 9.10 8.88 -5.26
C ILE A 332 8.97 10.31 -4.68
N PHE A 333 8.76 10.44 -3.37
CA PHE A 333 8.77 11.72 -2.68
C PHE A 333 10.16 12.02 -2.11
N ILE A 334 11.04 12.51 -2.97
CA ILE A 334 12.37 13.00 -2.56
C ILE A 334 12.25 14.51 -2.32
N GLY A 335 12.33 14.93 -1.06
CA GLY A 335 12.16 16.34 -0.70
C GLY A 335 12.52 16.66 0.75
N GLU A 336 12.52 17.95 1.06
CA GLU A 336 12.83 18.45 2.40
C GLU A 336 11.85 17.93 3.45
N SER A 337 10.59 17.72 3.09
CA SER A 337 9.58 17.11 3.96
C SER A 337 9.95 15.67 4.34
N THR A 338 10.32 14.83 3.37
CA THR A 338 10.74 13.44 3.62
C THR A 338 12.02 13.37 4.47
N LYS A 339 12.98 14.27 4.22
CA LYS A 339 14.19 14.40 5.05
C LYS A 339 13.86 14.83 6.48
N LEU A 340 12.91 15.76 6.63
CA LEU A 340 12.45 16.23 7.93
C LEU A 340 11.74 15.10 8.69
N LEU A 341 10.79 14.41 8.06
CA LEU A 341 10.07 13.28 8.64
C LEU A 341 11.05 12.21 9.12
N ARG A 342 12.04 11.86 8.30
CA ARG A 342 13.10 10.93 8.69
C ARG A 342 13.88 11.43 9.90
N LYS A 343 14.31 12.69 9.88
CA LYS A 343 15.03 13.29 11.01
C LYS A 343 14.21 13.24 12.30
N LEU A 344 12.88 13.39 12.21
CA LEU A 344 11.96 13.32 13.34
C LEU A 344 11.78 11.87 13.82
N ALA A 345 11.58 10.92 12.90
CA ALA A 345 11.48 9.49 13.19
C ALA A 345 12.75 8.96 13.88
N ASP A 346 13.92 9.46 13.49
CA ASP A 346 15.20 9.10 14.10
C ASP A 346 15.45 9.67 15.50
N THR A 347 14.60 10.58 15.98
CA THR A 347 14.79 11.15 17.32
C THR A 347 14.47 10.14 18.42
N ILE A 348 15.22 10.23 19.52
CA ILE A 348 14.97 9.40 20.72
C ILE A 348 13.55 9.61 21.26
N ILE A 349 13.05 10.86 21.17
CA ILE A 349 11.72 11.25 21.63
C ILE A 349 10.65 10.49 20.86
N PHE A 350 10.78 10.43 19.53
CA PHE A 350 9.84 9.68 18.70
C PHE A 350 9.94 8.17 18.97
N LYS A 351 11.16 7.62 18.97
CA LYS A 351 11.41 6.19 19.22
C LYS A 351 10.87 5.72 20.57
N ASP A 352 10.98 6.56 21.61
CA ASP A 352 10.43 6.25 22.92
C ASP A 352 8.90 6.46 22.98
N ALA A 353 8.34 7.41 22.22
CA ALA A 353 6.88 7.61 22.13
C ALA A 353 6.14 6.45 21.45
N ILE A 354 6.83 5.69 20.59
CA ILE A 354 6.31 4.47 19.95
C ILE A 354 6.75 3.18 20.67
N ASP A 355 7.25 3.27 21.91
CA ASP A 355 7.78 2.15 22.69
C ASP A 355 8.87 1.33 21.98
N ARG A 356 9.53 1.92 20.98
CA ARG A 356 10.44 1.24 20.04
C ARG A 356 9.83 0.00 19.39
N GLY A 357 8.49 -0.04 19.30
CA GLY A 357 7.72 -1.19 18.83
C GLY A 357 7.71 -1.32 17.30
N ILE A 358 8.09 -0.27 16.56
CA ILE A 358 8.16 -0.29 15.10
C ILE A 358 9.60 -0.57 14.65
N PRO A 359 9.84 -1.68 13.92
CA PRO A 359 11.15 -1.98 13.39
C PRO A 359 11.55 -0.98 12.29
N ASP A 360 12.75 -0.42 12.41
CA ASP A 360 13.43 0.42 11.41
C ASP A 360 13.67 -0.32 10.07
N THR A 361 13.54 -1.66 10.09
CA THR A 361 13.60 -2.48 8.89
C THR A 361 12.43 -2.16 7.97
N ARG A 362 12.74 -1.49 6.85
CA ARG A 362 11.82 -1.05 5.77
C ARG A 362 11.14 0.30 5.98
N MET A 363 11.67 1.15 6.86
CA MET A 363 11.19 2.53 7.06
C MET A 363 9.69 2.57 7.44
N LYS A 364 9.28 1.67 8.33
CA LYS A 364 7.90 1.57 8.84
C LYS A 364 7.60 2.65 9.91
N ASP A 365 8.64 3.22 10.51
CA ASP A 365 8.59 4.21 11.59
C ASP A 365 8.39 5.65 11.11
#